data_AF-A0A218X2L6-F1
#
_entry.id   AF-A0A218X2L6-F1
#
_cell.length_a   1.000
_cell.length_b   1.000
_cell.length_c   1.000
_cell.angle_alpha   90.00
_cell.angle_beta   90.00
_cell.angle_gamma   90.00
#
_symmetry.space_group_name_H-M   'P 1'
#
loop_
_entity.id
_entity.type
_entity.pdbx_description
1 polymer ?
#
loop_
_entity_poly.entity_id
_entity_poly.type
_entity_poly.pdbx_seq_one_letter_code
_entity_poly.pdbx_strand_id
1 'polypeptide(L)'
;MDQAACRFWWGCKKEEGSYYTPKSWESLCQPKASSGLGFRRAEDSNRAMLSKMAWALTSHFNSLATRAMKANYGNFLQPYQR
;
A
#
# COMPACT_ATOMS: atom_id res chain seq x y z
N MET A 1 -4.81 -2.96 9.55
CA MET A 1 -5.15 -4.07 8.65
C MET A 1 -5.92 -3.46 7.49
N ASP A 2 -5.51 -3.72 6.25
CA ASP A 2 -6.23 -3.21 5.08
C ASP A 2 -7.65 -3.79 5.03
N GLN A 3 -8.63 -2.99 4.61
CA GLN A 3 -10.03 -3.42 4.60
C GLN A 3 -10.27 -4.70 3.77
N ALA A 4 -9.51 -4.88 2.68
CA ALA A 4 -9.56 -6.10 1.87
C ALA A 4 -8.98 -7.31 2.62
N ALA A 5 -7.88 -7.14 3.35
CA ALA A 5 -7.28 -8.20 4.16
C ALA A 5 -8.15 -8.55 5.38
N CYS A 6 -8.77 -7.55 6.03
CA CYS A 6 -9.78 -7.76 7.07
C CYS A 6 -10.92 -8.62 6.56
N ARG A 7 -11.49 -8.26 5.41
CA ARG A 7 -12.64 -8.97 4.84
C ARG A 7 -12.30 -10.40 4.41
N PHE A 8 -11.12 -10.61 3.84
CA PHE A 8 -10.67 -11.94 3.43
C PHE A 8 -10.46 -12.88 4.62
N TRP A 9 -9.75 -12.43 5.65
CA TRP A 9 -9.40 -13.29 6.80
C TRP A 9 -10.49 -13.38 7.86
N TRP A 10 -11.21 -12.30 8.10
CA TRP A 10 -12.20 -12.21 9.18
C TRP A 10 -13.65 -12.12 8.68
N GLY A 11 -13.89 -12.24 7.37
CA GLY A 11 -15.25 -12.43 6.85
C GLY A 11 -16.25 -11.37 7.29
N CYS A 12 -15.90 -10.08 7.24
CA CYS A 12 -16.77 -9.00 7.72
C CYS A 12 -18.08 -8.91 6.90
N LYS A 13 -19.14 -9.55 7.39
CA LYS A 13 -20.53 -9.23 7.05
C LYS A 13 -21.00 -8.06 7.91
N LYS A 14 -21.70 -7.12 7.27
CA LYS A 14 -21.96 -5.77 7.79
C LYS A 14 -23.09 -5.70 8.83
N GLU A 15 -23.73 -6.81 9.18
CA GLU A 15 -25.06 -6.75 9.79
C GLU A 15 -25.09 -6.83 11.31
N GLU A 16 -24.25 -7.59 12.00
CA GLU A 16 -24.43 -7.70 13.45
C GLU A 16 -23.13 -7.87 14.23
N GLY A 17 -22.92 -6.96 15.18
CA GLY A 17 -22.13 -7.22 16.39
C GLY A 17 -20.62 -7.09 16.25
N SER A 18 -20.08 -6.12 17.02
CA SER A 18 -18.68 -5.99 17.45
C SER A 18 -17.77 -7.17 17.09
N TYR A 19 -16.95 -7.01 16.06
CA TYR A 19 -16.00 -8.03 15.65
C TYR A 19 -14.79 -8.04 16.59
N TYR A 20 -14.70 -9.10 17.40
CA TYR A 20 -13.47 -9.44 18.12
C TYR A 20 -12.37 -9.73 17.09
N THR A 21 -11.39 -8.83 16.98
CA THR A 21 -10.18 -9.08 16.21
C THR A 21 -9.29 -10.03 17.01
N PRO A 22 -9.08 -11.30 16.60
CA PRO A 22 -8.42 -12.27 17.48
C PRO A 22 -6.93 -12.01 17.70
N LYS A 23 -6.30 -11.10 16.95
CA LYS A 23 -4.90 -10.69 17.12
C LYS A 23 -4.62 -9.40 16.35
N SER A 24 -3.73 -8.56 16.88
CA SER A 24 -3.27 -7.36 16.17
C SER A 24 -2.58 -7.75 14.86
N TRP A 25 -2.81 -6.99 13.79
CA TRP A 25 -2.16 -7.22 12.49
C TRP A 25 -0.62 -7.17 12.59
N GLU A 26 -0.11 -6.35 13.51
CA GLU A 26 1.31 -6.28 13.85
C GLU A 26 1.85 -7.63 14.33
N SER A 27 1.08 -8.38 15.12
CA SER A 27 1.47 -9.74 15.54
C SER A 27 1.45 -10.75 14.39
N LEU A 28 0.57 -10.57 13.40
CA LEU A 28 0.48 -11.46 12.23
C LEU A 28 1.60 -11.19 11.23
N CYS A 29 2.08 -9.95 11.17
CA CYS A 29 3.22 -9.54 10.35
C CYS A 29 4.59 -9.93 10.95
N GLN A 30 4.62 -10.41 12.20
CA GLN A 30 5.86 -10.94 12.78
C GLN A 30 6.32 -12.21 12.04
N PRO A 31 7.63 -12.49 12.00
CA PRO A 31 8.16 -13.74 11.47
C PRO A 31 7.54 -14.95 12.16
N LYS A 32 7.43 -16.09 11.46
CA LYS A 32 6.96 -17.36 12.03
C LYS A 32 7.74 -17.78 13.29
N ALA A 33 9.03 -17.46 13.35
CA ALA A 33 9.88 -17.69 14.52
C ALA A 33 9.43 -16.91 15.78
N SER A 34 8.69 -15.80 15.60
CA SER A 34 8.16 -14.94 16.65
C SER A 34 6.64 -15.11 16.83
N SER A 35 6.08 -16.26 16.48
CA SER A 35 4.64 -16.57 16.60
C SER A 35 3.70 -15.72 15.73
N GLY A 36 4.23 -15.11 14.67
CA GLY A 36 3.45 -14.46 13.62
C GLY A 36 3.25 -15.35 12.38
N LEU A 37 2.51 -14.87 11.39
CA LEU A 37 2.29 -15.58 10.12
C LEU A 37 3.33 -15.23 9.05
N GLY A 38 4.19 -14.25 9.32
CA GLY A 38 5.19 -13.76 8.36
C GLY A 38 4.57 -12.99 7.20
N PHE A 39 3.34 -12.49 7.34
CA PHE A 39 2.73 -11.67 6.30
C PHE A 39 3.46 -10.34 6.17
N ARG A 40 3.94 -10.00 4.96
CA ARG A 40 4.41 -8.64 4.69
C ARG A 40 3.24 -7.67 4.76
N ARG A 41 3.46 -6.49 5.37
CA ARG A 41 2.44 -5.44 5.38
C ARG A 41 2.20 -5.02 3.93
N ALA A 42 0.93 -4.91 3.51
CA ALA A 42 0.60 -4.42 2.17
C ALA A 42 1.16 -3.01 1.94
N GLU A 43 1.26 -2.21 3.01
CA GLU A 43 1.93 -0.91 3.02
C GLU A 43 3.38 -0.98 2.52
N ASP A 44 4.15 -1.98 2.95
CA ASP A 44 5.56 -2.14 2.53
C ASP A 44 5.66 -2.52 1.05
N SER A 45 4.78 -3.40 0.58
CA SER A 45 4.68 -3.76 -0.83
C SER A 45 4.24 -2.58 -1.71
N ASN A 46 3.27 -1.79 -1.25
CA ASN A 46 2.81 -0.59 -1.92
C ASN A 46 3.94 0.45 -2.01
N ARG A 47 4.70 0.66 -0.92
CA ARG A 47 5.87 1.55 -0.93
C ARG A 47 6.92 1.09 -1.93
N ALA A 48 7.29 -0.18 -1.92
CA ALA A 48 8.27 -0.72 -2.88
C ALA A 48 7.80 -0.55 -4.33
N MET A 49 6.52 -0.81 -4.61
CA MET A 49 5.95 -0.63 -5.95
C MET A 49 5.91 0.85 -6.36
N LEU A 50 5.51 1.75 -5.45
CA LEU A 50 5.53 3.19 -5.67
C LEU A 50 6.95 3.68 -5.95
N SER A 51 7.95 3.23 -5.19
CA SER A 51 9.36 3.57 -5.44
C SER A 51 9.83 3.06 -6.81
N LYS A 52 9.46 1.84 -7.20
CA LYS A 52 9.80 1.28 -8.52
C LYS A 52 9.13 2.08 -9.65
N MET A 53 7.86 2.47 -9.49
CA MET A 53 7.15 3.29 -10.46
C MET A 53 7.76 4.70 -10.53
N ALA A 54 8.05 5.32 -9.39
CA ALA A 54 8.71 6.62 -9.31
C ALA A 54 10.06 6.58 -10.03
N TRP A 55 10.88 5.55 -9.77
CA TRP A 55 12.16 5.36 -10.44
C TRP A 55 12.00 5.15 -11.96
N ALA A 56 11.00 4.39 -12.40
CA ALA A 56 10.72 4.20 -13.82
C ALA A 56 10.31 5.51 -14.52
N LEU A 57 9.54 6.36 -13.84
CA LEU A 57 9.11 7.67 -14.34
C LEU A 57 10.29 8.64 -14.44
N THR A 58 11.20 8.65 -13.46
CA THR A 58 12.40 9.48 -13.49
C THR A 58 13.46 8.94 -14.46
N SER A 59 13.47 7.65 -14.76
CA SER A 59 14.43 7.07 -15.72
C SER A 59 13.99 7.25 -17.18
N HIS A 60 12.68 7.30 -17.43
CA HIS A 60 12.12 7.45 -18.77
C HIS A 60 11.26 8.72 -18.89
N PHE A 61 11.92 9.88 -18.96
CA PHE A 61 11.25 11.19 -19.02
C PHE A 61 10.31 11.38 -20.23
N ASN A 62 10.52 10.66 -21.33
CA ASN A 62 9.72 10.78 -22.57
C ASN A 62 8.67 9.67 -22.76
N SER A 63 8.43 8.82 -21.77
CA SER A 63 7.38 7.81 -21.89
C SER A 63 5.98 8.45 -21.84
N LEU A 64 4.99 7.79 -22.46
CA LEU A 64 3.59 8.23 -22.41
C LEU A 64 3.10 8.35 -20.95
N ALA A 65 3.55 7.46 -20.07
CA ALA A 65 3.24 7.47 -18.65
C ALA A 65 3.77 8.74 -17.96
N THR A 66 5.00 9.16 -18.25
CA THR A 66 5.58 10.39 -17.67
C THR A 66 4.85 11.64 -18.16
N ARG A 67 4.44 11.67 -19.43
CA ARG A 67 3.61 12.76 -19.98
C ARG A 67 2.23 12.81 -19.30
N ALA A 68 1.58 11.67 -19.13
CA ALA A 68 0.29 11.58 -18.44
C ALA A 68 0.40 11.99 -16.97
N MET A 69 1.48 11.61 -16.28
CA MET A 69 1.70 12.04 -14.90
C MET A 69 2.03 13.53 -14.78
N LYS A 70 2.83 14.09 -15.70
CA LYS A 70 3.08 15.54 -15.74
C LYS A 70 1.80 16.32 -16.06
N ALA A 71 0.91 15.81 -16.91
CA ALA A 71 -0.37 16.45 -17.19
C ALA A 71 -1.33 16.42 -16.00
N ASN A 72 -1.43 15.29 -15.30
CA ASN A 72 -2.37 15.12 -14.17
C ASN A 72 -1.84 15.70 -12.84
N TYR A 73 -0.53 15.60 -12.60
CA TYR A 73 0.09 15.93 -11.31
C TYR A 73 1.17 17.02 -11.41
N GLY A 74 1.50 17.51 -12.62
CA GLY A 74 2.55 18.51 -12.80
C GLY A 74 2.27 19.82 -12.07
N ASN A 75 1.01 20.25 -11.97
CA ASN A 75 0.63 21.45 -11.21
C ASN A 75 0.88 21.28 -9.69
N PHE A 76 0.78 20.05 -9.18
CA PHE A 76 1.03 19.74 -7.78
C PHE A 76 2.54 19.67 -7.45
N LEU A 77 3.38 19.37 -8.44
CA LEU A 77 4.84 19.27 -8.30
C LEU A 77 5.57 20.60 -8.53
N GLN A 78 4.88 21.65 -8.97
CA GLN A 78 5.43 23.00 -9.19
C GLN A 78 5.89 23.79 -7.94
N PRO A 79 5.39 23.58 -6.69
CA PRO A 79 5.81 24.43 -5.57
C PRO A 79 7.25 24.20 -5.10
N TYR A 80 7.96 23.18 -5.59
CA TYR A 80 9.36 22.87 -5.22
C TYR A 80 10.40 23.42 -6.23
N GLN A 81 9.96 24.19 -7.24
CA GLN A 81 10.87 24.72 -8.28
C GLN A 81 11.02 26.26 -8.22
N ARG A 82 10.79 26.88 -7.06
CA ARG A 82 11.03 28.31 -6.86
C ARG A 82 11.87 28.58 -5.61
#